data_AF-A0A383BTF7-F1
#
_entry.id   AF-A0A383BTF7-F1
#
_cell.length_a   1.000
_cell.length_b   1.000
_cell.length_c   1.000
_cell.angle_alpha   90.00
_cell.angle_beta   90.00
_cell.angle_gamma   90.00
#
_symmetry.space_group_name_H-M   'P 1'
#
loop_
_entity.id
_entity.type
_entity.pdbx_description
1 polymer ?
#
loop_
_entity_poly.entity_id
_entity_poly.type
_entity_poly.pdbx_seq_one_letter_code
_entity_poly.pdbx_strand_id
1 'polypeptide(L)'
;MSLIDTIKADMYTAMKSREKKTAGTLRTLLAKLKDQQINIGKELSGQEGLNVIKTLGKQHRESIEIYEKANRPDLAEQEKIELNILESYLPQMMTKDETRSLVISVIEETGSIG
;
A
#
# COMPACT_ATOMS: atom_id res chain seq x y z
N MET A 1 18.22 -7.55 2.63
CA MET A 1 17.57 -7.00 1.43
C MET A 1 16.60 -5.94 1.93
N SER A 2 16.60 -4.73 1.38
CA SER A 2 15.67 -3.68 1.83
C SER A 2 14.24 -4.04 1.44
N LEU A 3 13.24 -3.42 2.07
CA LEU A 3 11.83 -3.59 1.64
C LEU A 3 11.69 -3.20 0.16
N ILE A 4 12.28 -2.08 -0.25
CA ILE A 4 12.29 -1.58 -1.63
C ILE A 4 12.87 -2.63 -2.60
N ASP A 5 13.99 -3.27 -2.25
CA ASP A 5 14.57 -4.32 -3.09
C ASP A 5 13.67 -5.55 -3.19
N THR A 6 13.01 -5.92 -2.09
CA THR A 6 12.06 -7.04 -2.05
C THR A 6 10.88 -6.76 -2.98
N ILE A 7 10.25 -5.58 -2.85
CA ILE A 7 9.12 -5.16 -3.68
C ILE A 7 9.52 -5.06 -5.15
N LYS A 8 10.72 -4.57 -5.43
CA LYS A 8 11.25 -4.50 -6.80
C LYS A 8 11.46 -5.89 -7.39
N ALA A 9 12.01 -6.83 -6.62
CA ALA A 9 12.19 -8.22 -7.05
C ALA A 9 10.84 -8.89 -7.33
N ASP A 10 9.87 -8.74 -6.42
CA ASP A 10 8.53 -9.30 -6.56
C ASP A 10 7.77 -8.68 -7.73
N MET A 11 7.95 -7.39 -8.00
CA MET A 11 7.40 -6.73 -9.19
C MET A 11 7.92 -7.41 -10.46
N TYR A 12 9.22 -7.68 -10.55
CA TYR A 12 9.77 -8.40 -11.71
C TYR A 12 9.26 -9.83 -11.81
N THR A 13 9.09 -10.53 -10.68
CA THR A 13 8.48 -11.85 -10.63
C THR A 13 7.04 -11.82 -11.13
N ALA A 14 6.22 -10.89 -10.64
CA ALA A 14 4.84 -10.69 -11.08
C ALA A 14 4.76 -10.36 -12.59
N MET A 15 5.68 -9.54 -13.10
CA MET A 15 5.79 -9.24 -14.53
C MET A 15 6.10 -10.50 -15.36
N LYS A 16 7.02 -11.36 -14.90
CA LYS A 16 7.35 -12.63 -15.56
C LYS A 16 6.19 -13.62 -15.52
N SER A 17 5.50 -13.70 -14.39
CA SER A 17 4.33 -14.55 -14.17
C SER A 17 3.05 -14.03 -14.85
N ARG A 18 3.13 -12.88 -15.56
CA ARG A 18 2.00 -12.21 -16.22
C ARG A 18 0.87 -11.79 -15.27
N GLU A 19 1.19 -11.62 -13.99
CA GLU A 19 0.28 -11.12 -12.97
C GLU A 19 0.15 -9.60 -13.07
N LYS A 20 -0.59 -9.13 -14.08
CA LYS A 20 -0.69 -7.70 -14.41
C LYS A 20 -1.16 -6.85 -13.24
N LYS A 21 -2.12 -7.35 -12.43
CA LYS A 21 -2.63 -6.65 -11.24
C LYS A 21 -1.54 -6.54 -10.18
N THR A 22 -0.95 -7.65 -9.76
CA THR A 22 0.18 -7.69 -8.81
C THR A 22 1.33 -6.80 -9.25
N ALA A 23 1.76 -6.89 -10.50
CA ALA A 23 2.82 -6.05 -11.05
C ALA A 23 2.45 -4.55 -11.04
N GLY A 24 1.17 -4.22 -11.26
CA GLY A 24 0.65 -2.86 -11.17
C GLY A 24 0.70 -2.31 -9.75
N THR A 25 0.13 -3.04 -8.79
CA THR A 25 0.10 -2.67 -7.37
C THR A 25 1.51 -2.53 -6.80
N LEU A 26 2.40 -3.49 -7.08
CA LEU A 26 3.80 -3.43 -6.65
C LEU A 26 4.56 -2.26 -7.28
N ARG A 27 4.26 -1.89 -8.52
CA ARG A 27 4.86 -0.72 -9.17
C ARG A 27 4.43 0.58 -8.48
N THR A 28 3.14 0.72 -8.17
CA THR A 28 2.60 1.88 -7.45
C THR A 28 3.20 1.97 -6.05
N LEU A 29 3.26 0.85 -5.34
CA LEU A 29 3.88 0.78 -4.01
C LEU A 29 5.37 1.15 -4.06
N LEU A 30 6.12 0.63 -5.03
CA LEU A 30 7.53 0.98 -5.21
C LEU A 30 7.72 2.48 -5.47
N ALA A 31 6.85 3.10 -6.27
CA ALA A 31 6.87 4.54 -6.50
C ALA A 31 6.65 5.31 -5.19
N LYS A 32 5.62 4.96 -4.42
CA LYS A 32 5.34 5.60 -3.11
C LYS A 32 6.47 5.45 -2.10
N LEU A 33 7.10 4.28 -2.05
CA LEU A 33 8.27 4.06 -1.18
C LEU A 33 9.45 4.94 -1.58
N LYS A 34 9.70 5.08 -2.89
CA LYS A 34 10.75 5.97 -3.40
C LYS A 34 10.43 7.44 -3.19
N ASP A 35 9.18 7.85 -3.40
CA ASP A 35 8.73 9.21 -3.12
C ASP A 35 8.95 9.55 -1.64
N GLN A 36 8.59 8.62 -0.75
CA GLN A 36 8.85 8.79 0.69
C GLN A 36 10.34 8.89 0.99
N GLN A 37 11.18 8.04 0.37
CA GLN A 37 12.64 8.09 0.53
C GLN A 37 13.23 9.44 0.09
N ILE A 38 12.72 10.00 -1.01
CA ILE A 38 13.11 11.32 -1.50
C ILE A 38 12.65 12.41 -0.52
N ASN A 39 11.40 12.33 -0.04
CA ASN A 39 10.83 13.31 0.89
C ASN A 39 11.61 13.41 2.21
N ILE A 40 12.04 12.27 2.76
CA ILE A 40 12.81 12.25 4.02
C ILE A 40 14.31 12.50 3.80
N GLY A 41 14.80 12.48 2.56
CA GLY A 41 16.20 12.72 2.20
C GLY A 41 17.20 11.68 2.71
N LYS A 42 16.74 10.50 3.15
CA LYS A 42 17.54 9.40 3.70
C LYS A 42 17.00 8.05 3.23
N GLU A 43 17.76 6.97 3.43
CA GLU A 43 17.24 5.61 3.19
C GLU A 43 16.01 5.32 4.04
N LEU A 44 15.03 4.68 3.42
CA LEU A 44 13.77 4.33 4.06
C LEU A 44 14.02 3.21 5.07
N SER A 45 13.72 3.47 6.34
CA SER A 45 13.75 2.40 7.34
C SER A 45 12.64 1.37 7.08
N GLY A 46 12.80 0.15 7.59
CA GLY A 46 11.75 -0.87 7.51
C GLY A 46 10.41 -0.38 8.09
N GLN A 47 10.46 0.36 9.19
CA GLN A 47 9.28 0.95 9.83
C GLN A 47 8.58 1.98 8.93
N GLU A 48 9.35 2.89 8.31
CA GLU A 48 8.81 3.90 7.39
C GLU A 48 8.20 3.24 6.14
N GLY A 49 8.83 2.17 5.64
CA GLY A 49 8.27 1.38 4.54
C GLY A 49 6.95 0.69 4.90
N LEU A 50 6.85 0.12 6.11
CA LEU A 50 5.60 -0.43 6.61
C LEU A 50 4.51 0.64 6.77
N ASN A 51 4.87 1.87 7.17
CA ASN A 51 3.93 2.97 7.25
C ASN A 51 3.37 3.36 5.88
N VAL A 52 4.19 3.36 4.82
CA VAL A 52 3.73 3.59 3.44
C VAL A 52 2.73 2.51 3.01
N ILE A 53 3.02 1.24 3.29
CA ILE A 53 2.12 0.12 2.99
C ILE A 53 0.80 0.26 3.76
N LYS A 54 0.85 0.64 5.05
CA LYS A 54 -0.34 0.91 5.88
C LYS A 54 -1.21 2.02 5.28
N THR A 55 -0.61 3.13 4.86
CA THR A 55 -1.34 4.25 4.25
C THR A 55 -2.03 3.83 2.96
N LEU A 56 -1.34 3.08 2.10
CA LEU A 56 -1.95 2.55 0.87
C LEU A 56 -3.08 1.56 1.18
N GLY A 57 -2.87 0.64 2.12
CA GLY A 57 -3.91 -0.29 2.56
C GLY A 57 -5.17 0.42 3.07
N LYS A 58 -5.01 1.53 3.81
CA LYS A 58 -6.13 2.37 4.22
C LYS A 58 -6.86 2.97 3.00
N GLN A 59 -6.14 3.55 2.04
CA GLN A 59 -6.73 4.13 0.84
C GLN A 59 -7.54 3.12 0.03
N HIS A 60 -7.04 1.90 -0.14
CA HIS A 60 -7.78 0.83 -0.82
C HIS A 60 -9.07 0.46 -0.07
N ARG A 61 -9.05 0.40 1.26
CA ARG A 61 -10.27 0.12 2.06
C ARG A 61 -11.32 1.21 1.93
N GLU A 62 -10.89 2.47 1.96
CA GLU A 62 -11.77 3.61 1.73
C GLU A 62 -12.37 3.54 0.32
N SER A 63 -11.57 3.22 -0.70
CA SER A 63 -12.05 3.01 -2.08
C SER A 63 -13.02 1.83 -2.19
N ILE A 64 -12.77 0.71 -1.51
CA ILE A 64 -13.69 -0.45 -1.47
C ILE A 64 -15.06 0.00 -0.97
N GLU A 65 -15.11 0.68 0.18
CA GLU A 65 -16.38 1.15 0.74
C GLU A 65 -17.10 2.13 -0.20
N ILE A 66 -16.36 3.03 -0.85
CA ILE A 66 -16.91 3.98 -1.81
C ILE A 66 -17.50 3.25 -3.01
N TYR A 67 -16.77 2.28 -3.59
CA TYR A 67 -17.25 1.52 -4.74
C TYR A 67 -18.42 0.60 -4.40
N GLU A 68 -18.44 -0.02 -3.21
CA GLU A 68 -19.59 -0.80 -2.74
C GLU A 68 -20.82 0.11 -2.56
N LYS A 69 -20.66 1.29 -1.93
CA LYS A 69 -21.75 2.27 -1.79
C LYS A 69 -22.23 2.83 -3.14
N ALA A 70 -21.33 2.95 -4.11
CA ALA A 70 -21.64 3.37 -5.48
C ALA A 70 -22.19 2.25 -6.37
N ASN A 71 -22.43 1.05 -5.82
CA ASN A 71 -22.95 -0.12 -6.53
C ASN A 71 -22.03 -0.56 -7.70
N ARG A 72 -20.71 -0.48 -7.49
CA ARG A 72 -19.64 -0.88 -8.43
C ARG A 72 -18.81 -2.03 -7.85
N PRO A 73 -19.41 -3.23 -7.66
CA PRO A 73 -18.75 -4.36 -6.99
C PRO A 73 -17.51 -4.86 -7.76
N ASP A 74 -17.51 -4.75 -9.08
CA ASP A 74 -16.36 -5.01 -9.95
C ASP A 74 -15.11 -4.20 -9.53
N LEU A 75 -15.27 -2.89 -9.31
CA LEU A 75 -14.17 -2.03 -8.84
C LEU A 75 -13.78 -2.35 -7.39
N ALA A 76 -14.75 -2.60 -6.51
CA ALA A 76 -14.48 -2.97 -5.13
C ALA A 76 -13.68 -4.28 -5.03
N GLU A 77 -13.97 -5.26 -5.88
CA GLU A 77 -13.22 -6.51 -5.94
C GLU A 77 -11.79 -6.31 -6.44
N GLN A 78 -11.57 -5.38 -7.38
CA GLN A 78 -10.22 -4.99 -7.79
C GLN A 78 -9.43 -4.42 -6.61
N GLU A 79 -9.99 -3.45 -5.89
CA GLU A 79 -9.36 -2.84 -4.73
C GLU A 79 -9.07 -3.87 -3.61
N LYS A 80 -9.97 -4.85 -3.38
CA LYS A 80 -9.75 -5.95 -2.43
C LYS A 80 -8.55 -6.81 -2.80
N ILE A 81 -8.34 -7.08 -4.08
CA ILE A 81 -7.16 -7.83 -4.56
C ILE A 81 -5.89 -7.04 -4.27
N GLU A 82 -5.89 -5.74 -4.59
CA GLU A 82 -4.73 -4.88 -4.35
C GLU A 82 -4.41 -4.76 -2.84
N LEU A 83 -5.44 -4.58 -2.01
CA LEU A 83 -5.32 -4.57 -0.56
C LEU A 83 -4.67 -5.86 -0.04
N ASN A 84 -5.14 -7.02 -0.48
CA ASN A 84 -4.58 -8.32 -0.05
C ASN A 84 -3.09 -8.44 -0.42
N ILE A 85 -2.70 -7.95 -1.60
CA ILE A 85 -1.29 -7.93 -2.02
C ILE A 85 -0.48 -7.05 -1.06
N LEU A 86 -0.95 -5.85 -0.75
CA LEU A 86 -0.27 -4.95 0.19
C LEU A 86 -0.15 -5.56 1.59
N GLU A 87 -1.22 -6.16 2.09
CA GLU A 87 -1.25 -6.79 3.41
C GLU A 87 -0.33 -7.99 3.53
N SER A 88 0.00 -8.65 2.42
CA SER A 88 0.98 -9.75 2.41
C SER A 88 2.40 -9.29 2.80
N TYR A 89 2.70 -7.99 2.66
CA TYR A 89 3.96 -7.38 3.08
C TYR A 89 3.93 -6.84 4.52
N LEU A 90 2.77 -6.88 5.18
CA LEU A 90 2.65 -6.48 6.57
C LEU A 90 2.88 -7.71 7.50
N PRO A 91 3.58 -7.52 8.64
CA PRO A 91 3.67 -8.55 9.67
C PRO A 91 2.29 -9.08 10.08
N GLN A 92 2.18 -10.38 10.34
CA GLN A 92 0.93 -11.07 10.68
C GLN A 92 0.19 -10.50 11.92
N MET A 93 0.93 -9.85 12.84
CA MET A 93 0.36 -9.13 13.99
C MET A 93 -0.27 -7.79 13.60
N MET A 94 0.20 -7.16 12.53
CA MET A 94 -0.33 -5.88 12.03
C MET A 94 -1.63 -6.02 11.22
N THR A 95 -1.85 -7.19 10.61
CA THR A 95 -3.02 -7.47 9.75
C THR A 95 -4.33 -7.56 10.53
N LYS A 96 -4.29 -7.94 11.81
CA LYS A 96 -5.51 -8.12 12.63
C LYS A 96 -5.84 -6.95 13.57
N ASP A 97 -4.84 -6.27 14.12
CA ASP A 97 -5.06 -5.37 15.26
C ASP A 97 -5.01 -3.87 14.92
N GLU A 98 -4.25 -3.41 13.92
CA GLU A 98 -3.94 -1.98 13.81
C GLU A 98 -4.70 -1.22 12.73
N THR A 99 -5.30 -1.91 11.77
CA THR A 99 -5.80 -1.23 10.57
C THR A 99 -7.13 -0.49 10.79
N ARG A 100 -7.78 -0.66 11.95
CA ARG A 100 -8.93 0.17 12.38
C ARG A 100 -8.51 1.44 13.14
N SER A 101 -7.35 1.44 13.80
CA SER A 101 -6.92 2.56 14.67
C SER A 101 -6.06 3.61 13.94
N LEU A 102 -5.37 3.25 12.86
CA LEU A 102 -4.51 4.17 12.09
C LEU A 102 -5.27 5.19 11.24
N VAL A 103 -6.60 5.09 11.16
CA VAL A 103 -7.42 6.05 10.40
C VAL A 103 -7.35 7.45 11.00
N ILE A 104 -7.11 7.56 12.31
CA ILE A 104 -7.20 8.83 13.03
C ILE A 104 -5.87 9.61 13.04
N SER A 105 -4.70 8.96 12.90
CA SER A 105 -3.41 9.67 13.05
C SER A 105 -2.75 10.13 11.76
N VAL A 106 -2.98 9.49 10.60
CA VAL A 106 -2.26 9.87 9.36
C VAL A 106 -2.83 11.15 8.73
N ILE A 107 -4.04 11.57 9.12
CA ILE A 107 -4.64 12.82 8.61
C ILE A 107 -4.00 14.06 9.27
N GLU A 108 -3.29 13.93 10.40
CA GLU A 108 -2.61 15.08 11.02
C GLU A 108 -1.21 15.39 10.46
N GLU A 109 -0.58 14.49 9.68
CA GLU A 109 0.78 14.73 9.13
C GLU A 109 0.82 15.07 7.63
N THR A 110 -0.24 14.84 6.86
CA THR A 110 -0.33 15.31 5.45
C THR A 110 -1.18 16.56 5.29
N GLY A 111 -1.23 17.39 6.34
CA GLY A 111 -1.72 18.77 6.28
C GLY A 111 -0.70 19.67 5.58
N SER A 112 -0.53 19.49 4.28
CA SER A 112 0.00 20.55 3.42
C SER A 112 -0.94 20.72 2.24
N ILE A 113 -1.85 21.68 2.34
CA ILE A 113 -1.91 22.86 1.45
C ILE A 113 -3.02 23.81 1.96
N GLY A 114 -2.60 25.02 2.36
CA GLY A 114 -3.42 26.12 2.85
C GLY A 114 -2.57 27.12 3.62
#